data_AF-A0A7X1ZSR4-F1
#
_entry.id   AF-A0A7X1ZSR4-F1
#
_cell.length_a   1.000
_cell.length_b   1.000
_cell.length_c   1.000
_cell.angle_alpha   90.00
_cell.angle_beta   90.00
_cell.angle_gamma   90.00
#
_symmetry.space_group_name_H-M   'P 1'
#
loop_
_entity.id
_entity.type
_entity.pdbx_description
1 polymer ?
#
loop_
_entity_poly.entity_id
_entity_poly.type
_entity_poly.pdbx_seq_one_letter_code
_entity_poly.pdbx_strand_id
1 'polypeptide(L)'
;MSKRHKVQWLVDLLKGVQGHIDEKKLAELLEERGRACIGASYIQKAKDAAKGAKDTEEFLDNFEKVYPMLHREGDKVYVVYPECYCPGMKGFKGEVPYSYCYCSVGWVKEMFEQALKRPIEVELEASVLRGDDACRLRVLL
;
A
#
# COMPACT_ATOMS: atom_id res chain seq x y z
N MET A 1 8.44 -26.54 -1.86
CA MET A 1 7.63 -25.94 -0.77
C MET A 1 6.32 -25.40 -1.34
N SER A 2 5.18 -25.76 -0.76
CA SER A 2 3.87 -25.25 -1.19
C SER A 2 3.74 -23.74 -0.92
N LYS A 3 2.86 -23.05 -1.66
CA LYS A 3 2.60 -21.61 -1.48
C LYS A 3 2.22 -21.28 -0.02
N ARG A 4 1.35 -22.11 0.58
CA ARG A 4 0.94 -21.97 1.98
C ARG A 4 2.11 -22.03 2.95
N HIS A 5 3.06 -22.94 2.73
CA HIS A 5 4.23 -23.08 3.59
C HIS A 5 5.14 -21.84 3.52
N LYS A 6 5.32 -21.25 2.33
CA LYS A 6 6.13 -20.01 2.17
C LYS A 6 5.53 -18.82 2.93
N VAL A 7 4.21 -18.69 2.89
CA VAL A 7 3.49 -17.57 3.54
C VAL A 7 3.50 -17.76 5.05
N GLN A 8 3.24 -18.98 5.52
CA GLN A 8 3.33 -19.29 6.94
C GLN A 8 4.73 -18.99 7.48
N TRP A 9 5.77 -19.43 6.77
CA TRP A 9 7.16 -19.16 7.14
C TRP A 9 7.46 -17.66 7.24
N LEU A 10 6.97 -16.84 6.29
CA LEU A 10 7.13 -15.39 6.35
C LEU A 10 6.41 -14.79 7.57
N VAL A 11 5.18 -15.23 7.84
CA VAL A 11 4.40 -14.77 9.00
C VAL A 11 5.10 -15.15 10.30
N ASP A 12 5.60 -16.38 10.41
CA ASP A 12 6.31 -16.86 11.59
C ASP A 12 7.63 -16.10 11.80
N LEU A 13 8.36 -15.81 10.71
CA LEU A 13 9.55 -14.96 10.75
C LEU A 13 9.22 -13.56 11.29
N LEU A 14 8.17 -12.93 10.73
CA LEU A 14 7.77 -11.59 11.15
C LEU A 14 7.31 -11.55 12.61
N LYS A 15 6.62 -12.60 13.07
CA LYS A 15 6.28 -12.76 14.50
C LYS A 15 7.51 -12.94 15.37
N GLY A 16 8.47 -13.76 14.94
CA GLY A 16 9.68 -14.05 15.70
C GLY A 16 10.64 -12.86 15.82
N VAL A 17 10.64 -11.93 14.86
CA VAL A 17 11.46 -10.70 14.94
C VAL A 17 10.74 -9.55 15.65
N GLN A 18 9.42 -9.62 15.79
CA GLN A 18 8.64 -8.57 16.47
C GLN A 18 9.10 -8.42 17.92
N GLY A 19 9.37 -7.20 18.36
CA GLY A 19 9.94 -6.91 19.69
C GLY A 19 11.46 -7.13 19.81
N HIS A 20 12.10 -7.72 18.80
CA HIS A 20 13.56 -7.87 18.71
C HIS A 20 14.21 -6.91 17.70
N ILE A 21 13.39 -6.28 16.85
CA ILE A 21 13.78 -5.21 15.93
C ILE A 21 13.01 -3.93 16.29
N ASP A 22 13.63 -2.78 16.06
CA ASP A 22 12.95 -1.50 16.09
C ASP A 22 11.74 -1.51 15.14
N GLU A 23 10.55 -1.16 15.66
CA GLU A 23 9.31 -1.29 14.90
C GLU A 23 9.26 -0.33 13.70
N LYS A 24 9.84 0.85 13.85
CA LYS A 24 9.99 1.81 12.76
C LYS A 24 10.89 1.23 11.68
N LYS A 25 12.00 0.60 12.04
CA LYS A 25 12.89 -0.03 11.07
C LYS A 25 12.23 -1.21 10.34
N LEU A 26 11.44 -2.01 11.04
CA LEU A 26 10.66 -3.08 10.40
C LEU A 26 9.61 -2.52 9.44
N ALA A 27 8.94 -1.43 9.80
CA ALA A 27 7.99 -0.75 8.93
C ALA A 27 8.68 -0.21 7.66
N GLU A 28 9.84 0.43 7.79
CA GLU A 28 10.66 0.91 6.66
C GLU A 28 11.02 -0.24 5.70
N LEU A 29 11.51 -1.37 6.24
CA LEU A 29 11.86 -2.53 5.43
C LEU A 29 10.66 -3.10 4.66
N LEU A 30 9.49 -3.13 5.29
CA LEU A 30 8.27 -3.62 4.66
C LEU A 30 7.74 -2.61 3.63
N GLU A 31 7.85 -1.31 3.89
CA GLU A 31 7.58 -0.24 2.91
C GLU A 31 8.46 -0.42 1.66
N GLU A 32 9.77 -0.57 1.81
CA GLU A 32 10.70 -0.80 0.70
C GLU A 32 10.31 -2.02 -0.14
N ARG A 33 9.88 -3.11 0.51
CA ARG A 33 9.35 -4.28 -0.21
C ARG A 33 8.08 -3.94 -0.97
N GLY A 34 7.18 -3.16 -0.38
CA GLY A 34 5.98 -2.65 -1.05
C GLY A 34 6.29 -1.88 -2.33
N ARG A 35 7.25 -0.95 -2.26
CA ARG A 35 7.73 -0.15 -3.40
C ARG A 35 8.29 -1.04 -4.51
N ALA A 36 9.07 -2.06 -4.17
CA ALA A 36 9.61 -2.99 -5.15
C ALA A 36 8.53 -3.91 -5.77
N CYS A 37 7.39 -4.10 -5.11
CA CYS A 37 6.34 -5.02 -5.55
C CYS A 37 5.26 -4.38 -6.43
N ILE A 38 5.19 -3.05 -6.52
CA ILE A 38 4.15 -2.41 -7.34
C ILE A 38 4.31 -2.74 -8.82
N GLY A 39 3.20 -3.09 -9.46
CA GLY A 39 3.18 -3.41 -10.89
C GLY A 39 3.34 -2.16 -11.75
N ALA A 40 4.14 -2.26 -12.81
CA ALA A 40 4.39 -1.16 -13.75
C ALA A 40 3.10 -0.55 -14.34
N SER A 41 2.04 -1.34 -14.49
CA SER A 41 0.74 -0.86 -15.00
C SER A 41 0.07 0.16 -14.08
N TYR A 42 0.17 0.01 -12.76
CA TYR A 42 -0.39 0.96 -11.80
C TYR A 42 0.42 2.27 -11.76
N ILE A 43 1.75 2.15 -11.81
CA ILE A 43 2.64 3.30 -11.96
C ILE A 43 2.32 4.06 -13.25
N GLN A 44 2.14 3.35 -14.36
CA GLN A 44 1.85 3.98 -15.64
C GLN A 44 0.49 4.68 -15.63
N LYS A 45 -0.55 4.05 -15.07
CA LYS A 45 -1.86 4.71 -14.89
C LYS A 45 -1.76 6.03 -14.12
N ALA A 46 -1.02 6.03 -13.01
CA ALA A 46 -0.83 7.24 -12.22
C ALA A 46 -0.02 8.32 -12.98
N LYS A 47 1.04 7.92 -13.69
CA LYS A 47 1.81 8.82 -14.57
C LYS A 47 0.98 9.41 -15.70
N ASP A 48 0.13 8.60 -16.33
CA ASP A 48 -0.74 9.04 -17.41
C ASP A 48 -1.79 10.04 -16.91
N ALA A 49 -2.34 9.81 -15.71
CA ALA A 49 -3.26 10.77 -15.07
C ALA A 49 -2.58 12.10 -14.69
N ALA A 50 -1.29 12.05 -14.32
CA ALA A 50 -0.50 13.25 -14.01
C ALA A 50 -0.01 13.99 -15.27
N LYS A 51 0.00 13.33 -16.43
CA LYS A 51 0.55 13.88 -17.66
C LYS A 51 -0.32 15.03 -18.19
N GLY A 52 0.20 16.25 -18.10
CA GLY A 52 -0.48 17.45 -18.58
C GLY A 52 -1.50 18.04 -17.60
N ALA A 53 -1.61 17.47 -16.39
CA ALA A 53 -2.34 18.11 -15.30
C ALA A 53 -1.62 19.40 -14.86
N LYS A 54 -2.38 20.48 -14.64
CA LYS A 54 -1.84 21.78 -14.23
C LYS A 54 -1.48 21.83 -12.75
N ASP A 55 -2.21 21.07 -11.94
CA ASP A 55 -2.05 21.00 -10.50
C ASP A 55 -2.41 19.60 -9.95
N THR A 56 -2.32 19.45 -8.63
CA THR A 56 -2.62 18.19 -7.96
C THR A 56 -4.11 17.82 -8.05
N GLU A 57 -5.01 18.82 -8.11
CA GLU A 57 -6.45 18.60 -8.21
C GLU A 57 -6.82 18.01 -9.57
N GLU A 58 -6.31 18.58 -10.66
CA GLU A 58 -6.53 18.04 -12.01
C GLU A 58 -5.92 16.64 -12.17
N PHE A 59 -4.78 16.35 -11.51
CA PHE A 59 -4.24 15.00 -11.44
C PHE A 59 -5.21 14.04 -10.74
N LEU A 60 -5.75 14.42 -9.57
CA LEU A 60 -6.68 13.58 -8.81
C LEU A 60 -7.96 13.32 -9.60
N ASP A 61 -8.52 14.34 -10.24
CA ASP A 61 -9.71 14.23 -11.10
C ASP A 61 -9.48 13.27 -12.28
N ASN A 62 -8.29 13.28 -12.86
CA ASN A 62 -7.93 12.34 -13.92
C ASN A 62 -7.68 10.93 -13.39
N PHE A 63 -7.07 10.83 -12.21
CA PHE A 63 -6.68 9.54 -11.64
C PHE A 63 -7.90 8.76 -11.12
N GLU A 64 -8.88 9.44 -10.51
CA GLU A 64 -10.13 8.83 -10.03
C GLU A 64 -10.90 8.11 -11.15
N LYS A 65 -10.83 8.62 -12.39
CA LYS A 65 -11.48 8.01 -13.57
C LYS A 65 -10.89 6.66 -13.96
N VAL A 66 -9.61 6.40 -13.64
CA VAL A 66 -8.87 5.21 -14.10
C VAL A 66 -8.39 4.30 -12.97
N TYR A 67 -8.48 4.77 -11.72
CA TYR A 67 -8.09 4.05 -10.52
C TYR A 67 -9.25 4.05 -9.50
N PRO A 68 -10.18 3.07 -9.58
CA PRO A 68 -11.38 3.03 -8.75
C PRO A 68 -11.15 2.89 -7.24
N MET A 69 -9.91 2.60 -6.82
CA MET A 69 -9.54 2.54 -5.41
C MET A 69 -9.13 3.93 -4.86
N LEU A 70 -9.05 4.96 -5.70
CA LEU A 70 -8.89 6.33 -5.24
C LEU A 70 -10.22 6.84 -4.69
N HIS A 71 -10.21 7.31 -3.45
CA HIS A 71 -11.36 7.94 -2.82
C HIS A 71 -10.97 9.30 -2.28
N ARG A 72 -11.87 10.27 -2.43
CA ARG A 72 -11.69 11.64 -1.93
C ARG A 72 -12.78 11.98 -0.94
N GLU A 73 -12.38 12.51 0.21
CA GLU A 73 -13.28 12.97 1.27
C GLU A 73 -12.92 14.41 1.63
N GLY A 74 -13.54 15.36 0.96
CA GLY A 74 -13.15 16.77 1.05
C GLY A 74 -11.74 16.97 0.50
N ASP A 75 -10.84 17.48 1.34
CA ASP A 75 -9.42 17.70 1.04
C ASP A 75 -8.55 16.44 1.23
N LYS A 76 -9.12 15.35 1.77
CA LYS A 76 -8.37 14.13 2.06
C LYS A 76 -8.43 13.15 0.89
N VAL A 77 -7.28 12.56 0.58
CA VAL A 77 -7.15 11.55 -0.47
C VAL A 77 -6.83 10.19 0.16
N TYR A 78 -7.51 9.17 -0.30
CA TYR A 78 -7.41 7.81 0.19
C TYR A 78 -7.23 6.81 -0.93
N VAL A 79 -6.48 5.75 -0.65
CA VAL A 79 -6.54 4.49 -1.38
C VAL A 79 -7.27 3.47 -0.52
N VAL A 80 -8.45 3.03 -0.97
CA VAL A 80 -9.33 2.12 -0.23
C VAL A 80 -9.57 0.86 -1.03
N TYR A 81 -9.50 -0.29 -0.37
CA TYR A 81 -9.78 -1.58 -1.00
C TYR A 81 -10.22 -2.66 -0.01
N PRO A 82 -11.08 -3.61 -0.44
CA PRO A 82 -11.79 -4.52 0.46
C PRO A 82 -11.03 -5.79 0.84
N GLU A 83 -9.88 -6.07 0.21
CA GLU A 83 -9.09 -7.28 0.52
C GLU A 83 -7.59 -7.08 0.24
N CYS A 84 -6.73 -7.84 0.92
CA CYS A 84 -5.29 -7.80 0.61
C CYS A 84 -5.00 -8.49 -0.73
N TYR A 85 -4.65 -7.70 -1.75
CA TYR A 85 -4.32 -8.22 -3.08
C TYR A 85 -2.92 -8.82 -3.23
N CYS A 86 -2.13 -8.88 -2.15
CA CYS A 86 -0.83 -9.53 -2.18
C CYS A 86 -0.99 -11.01 -2.61
N PRO A 87 -0.41 -11.43 -3.75
CA PRO A 87 -0.54 -12.81 -4.22
C PRO A 87 -0.01 -13.81 -3.18
N GLY A 88 0.96 -13.42 -2.36
CA GLY A 88 1.45 -14.19 -1.22
C GLY A 88 0.36 -14.41 -0.18
N MET A 89 -0.34 -13.37 0.25
CA MET A 89 -1.35 -13.47 1.31
C MET A 89 -2.71 -13.99 0.86
N LYS A 90 -2.96 -14.07 -0.45
CA LYS A 90 -4.23 -14.57 -0.98
C LYS A 90 -4.58 -15.96 -0.43
N GLY A 91 -5.67 -16.02 0.34
CA GLY A 91 -6.18 -17.25 0.96
C GLY A 91 -5.45 -17.67 2.25
N PHE A 92 -4.52 -16.86 2.76
CA PHE A 92 -3.94 -17.07 4.08
C PHE A 92 -5.00 -16.90 5.16
N LYS A 93 -5.00 -17.80 6.15
CA LYS A 93 -5.89 -17.76 7.32
C LYS A 93 -5.01 -17.80 8.57
N GLY A 94 -5.06 -16.74 9.37
CA GLY A 94 -4.29 -16.61 10.60
C GLY A 94 -3.94 -15.16 10.89
N GLU A 95 -3.43 -14.92 12.09
CA GLU A 95 -2.99 -13.59 12.52
C GLU A 95 -1.68 -13.21 11.85
N VAL A 96 -1.65 -12.00 11.30
CA VAL A 96 -0.49 -11.41 10.64
C VAL A 96 0.00 -10.24 11.51
N PRO A 97 1.32 -10.09 11.75
CA PRO A 97 1.85 -8.95 12.47
C PRO A 97 1.38 -7.63 11.85
N TYR A 98 1.05 -6.65 12.72
CA TYR A 98 0.60 -5.32 12.31
C TYR A 98 1.55 -4.69 11.29
N SER A 99 2.86 -4.85 11.51
CA SER A 99 3.91 -4.31 10.66
C SER A 99 3.81 -4.76 9.21
N TYR A 100 3.30 -5.96 8.92
CA TYR A 100 3.19 -6.49 7.56
C TYR A 100 2.49 -5.54 6.58
N CYS A 101 1.46 -4.84 7.07
CA CYS A 101 0.64 -3.98 6.23
C CYS A 101 1.37 -2.70 5.77
N TYR A 102 2.54 -2.36 6.34
CA TYR A 102 3.39 -1.29 5.80
C TYR A 102 3.90 -1.58 4.38
N CYS A 103 3.82 -2.83 3.89
CA CYS A 103 4.04 -3.09 2.47
C CYS A 103 3.04 -2.35 1.57
N SER A 104 1.79 -2.18 2.02
CA SER A 104 0.79 -1.42 1.24
C SER A 104 1.07 0.08 1.24
N VAL A 105 1.68 0.61 2.31
CA VAL A 105 2.14 2.00 2.38
C VAL A 105 3.19 2.25 1.29
N GLY A 106 4.20 1.39 1.18
CA GLY A 106 5.22 1.53 0.16
C GLY A 106 4.68 1.39 -1.26
N TRP A 107 3.72 0.48 -1.46
CA TRP A 107 3.05 0.31 -2.74
C TRP A 107 2.35 1.62 -3.19
N VAL A 108 1.57 2.24 -2.29
CA VAL A 108 0.88 3.51 -2.58
C VAL A 108 1.86 4.67 -2.73
N LYS A 109 2.87 4.78 -1.85
CA LYS A 109 3.91 5.82 -1.96
C LYS A 109 4.61 5.78 -3.30
N GLU A 110 5.08 4.60 -3.72
CA GLU A 110 5.75 4.46 -5.03
C GLU A 110 4.85 4.91 -6.18
N MET A 111 3.56 4.56 -6.14
CA MET A 111 2.59 4.94 -7.17
C MET A 111 2.48 6.47 -7.32
N PHE A 112 2.28 7.19 -6.21
CA PHE A 112 2.10 8.64 -6.22
C PHE A 112 3.41 9.39 -6.45
N GLU A 113 4.51 8.99 -5.81
CA GLU A 113 5.82 9.64 -6.00
C GLU A 113 6.31 9.51 -7.44
N GLN A 114 6.06 8.37 -8.08
CA GLN A 114 6.41 8.18 -9.48
C GLN A 114 5.59 9.04 -10.45
N ALA A 115 4.35 9.37 -10.09
CA ALA A 115 3.46 10.24 -10.87
C ALA A 115 3.78 11.72 -10.65
N LEU A 116 3.90 12.14 -9.38
CA LEU A 116 4.02 13.54 -8.96
C LEU A 116 5.47 14.05 -8.87
N LYS A 117 6.46 13.15 -8.96
CA LYS A 117 7.91 13.48 -8.95
C LYS A 117 8.38 14.24 -7.70
N ARG A 118 7.72 14.01 -6.57
CA ARG A 118 8.09 14.52 -5.25
C ARG A 118 7.85 13.46 -4.18
N PRO A 119 8.51 13.53 -3.02
CA PRO A 119 8.20 12.66 -1.88
C PRO A 119 6.74 12.82 -1.44
N ILE A 120 6.10 11.71 -1.08
CA ILE A 120 4.70 11.66 -0.63
C ILE A 120 4.64 10.87 0.67
N GLU A 121 3.94 11.39 1.67
CA GLU A 121 3.65 10.65 2.89
C GLU A 121 2.33 9.88 2.75
N VAL A 122 2.31 8.66 3.30
CA VAL A 122 1.11 7.81 3.31
C VAL A 122 0.94 7.21 4.69
N GLU A 123 -0.25 7.38 5.25
CA GLU A 123 -0.64 6.87 6.56
C GLU A 123 -1.57 5.66 6.39
N LEU A 124 -1.29 4.57 7.10
CA LEU A 124 -2.15 3.40 7.12
C LEU A 124 -3.17 3.53 8.26
N GLU A 125 -4.42 3.87 7.93
CA GLU A 125 -5.50 4.09 8.90
C GLU A 125 -6.24 2.79 9.24
N ALA A 126 -6.45 1.90 8.27
CA ALA A 126 -7.17 0.64 8.46
C ALA A 126 -6.60 -0.48 7.57
N SER A 127 -6.74 -1.74 7.99
CA SER A 127 -6.35 -2.92 7.23
C SER A 127 -7.23 -4.14 7.50
N VAL A 128 -7.67 -4.80 6.44
CA VAL A 128 -8.44 -6.06 6.55
C VAL A 128 -7.66 -7.18 7.22
N LEU A 129 -6.33 -7.18 7.13
CA LEU A 129 -5.50 -8.17 7.83
C LEU A 129 -5.43 -7.92 9.34
N ARG A 130 -5.95 -6.79 9.81
CA ARG A 130 -6.07 -6.39 11.22
C ARG A 130 -7.51 -6.46 11.74
N GLY A 131 -8.45 -6.89 10.89
CA GLY A 131 -9.87 -7.04 11.24
C GLY A 131 -10.77 -5.89 10.82
N ASP A 132 -10.25 -4.87 10.11
CA ASP A 132 -11.09 -3.80 9.56
C ASP A 132 -11.88 -4.25 8.33
N ASP A 133 -12.98 -3.56 8.01
CA ASP A 133 -13.84 -3.88 6.85
C ASP A 133 -13.16 -3.63 5.50
N ALA A 134 -12.22 -2.68 5.46
CA ALA A 134 -11.43 -2.35 4.29
C ALA A 134 -10.05 -1.85 4.70
N CYS A 135 -9.07 -1.99 3.80
CA CYS A 135 -7.84 -1.25 3.93
C CYS A 135 -8.09 0.21 3.55
N ARG A 136 -7.52 1.13 4.34
CA ARG A 136 -7.62 2.57 4.11
C ARG A 136 -6.25 3.21 4.32
N LEU A 137 -5.70 3.75 3.25
CA LEU A 137 -4.41 4.45 3.25
C LEU A 137 -4.63 5.90 2.89
N ARG A 138 -4.32 6.82 3.79
CA ARG A 138 -4.37 8.26 3.54
C ARG A 138 -3.13 8.70 2.80
N VAL A 139 -3.30 9.45 1.72
CA VAL A 139 -2.20 10.06 0.96
C VAL A 139 -2.14 11.54 1.31
N LEU A 140 -0.98 12.00 1.78
CA LEU A 140 -0.74 13.39 2.14
C LEU A 140 -0.11 14.12 0.95
N LEU A 141 -0.93 14.93 0.26
CA LEU A 141 -0.56 15.66 -0.95
C LEU A 141 -0.33 17.14 -0.67
#